data_AF-G0S5Y2-F1
#
_entry.id   AF-G0S5Y2-F1
#
_cell.length_a   1.000
_cell.length_b   1.000
_cell.length_c   1.000
_cell.angle_alpha   90.00
_cell.angle_beta   90.00
_cell.angle_gamma   90.00
#
_symmetry.space_group_name_H-M   'P 1'
#
loop_
_entity.id
_entity.type
_entity.pdbx_description
1 polymer ?
#
loop_
_entity_poly.entity_id
_entity_poly.type
_entity_poly.pdbx_seq_one_letter_code
_entity_poly.pdbx_strand_id
1 'polypeptide(L)'
;MRIHMIRLTYNYWRKGGYSVGHEDYRWAIIRGKISKLAFHIFNLTFISFMQSILLFLISSPVYVLLLASTIEPEVSTADVAALIIELVLILIESIADQQQWNYQSAKKKYKDSGEVPRGFRKTDLDRGFITSGLWGYSRHPNFAAEQTIWFVLYQWSCWAARTLFSWAGAGATFLIMLFQGSTWFTEYITSGKYPEYYDYQQAVGMFVPKSIFSYEKPVRRPKIIRTSELAQKKSQVQKQKQK
;
A
#
# COMPACT_ATOMS: atom_id res chain seq x y z
N MET A 1 13.58 -9.66 -12.57
CA MET A 1 14.44 -9.12 -11.47
C MET A 1 15.13 -7.78 -11.81
N ARG A 2 15.91 -7.65 -12.89
CA ARG A 2 16.61 -6.38 -13.22
C ARG A 2 15.67 -5.18 -13.44
N ILE A 3 14.57 -5.38 -14.17
CA ILE A 3 13.54 -4.36 -14.41
C ILE A 3 12.95 -3.87 -13.07
N HIS A 4 12.65 -4.80 -12.18
CA HIS A 4 12.13 -4.52 -10.85
C HIS A 4 13.10 -3.65 -10.03
N MET A 5 14.39 -4.00 -10.00
CA MET A 5 15.42 -3.23 -9.29
C MET A 5 15.54 -1.81 -9.83
N ILE A 6 15.62 -1.63 -11.15
CA ILE A 6 15.70 -0.30 -11.79
C ILE A 6 14.49 0.55 -11.40
N ARG A 7 13.28 -0.03 -11.44
CA ARG A 7 12.05 0.65 -11.03
C ARG A 7 12.09 1.08 -9.55
N LEU A 8 12.46 0.19 -8.64
CA LEU A 8 12.58 0.50 -7.20
C LEU A 8 13.56 1.65 -6.97
N THR A 9 14.77 1.55 -7.54
CA THR A 9 15.80 2.58 -7.44
C THR A 9 15.30 3.92 -7.98
N TYR A 10 14.68 3.93 -9.15
CA TYR A 10 14.12 5.13 -9.76
C TYR A 10 13.00 5.75 -8.91
N ASN A 11 12.06 4.92 -8.42
CA ASN A 11 10.93 5.40 -7.61
C ASN A 11 11.40 5.94 -6.25
N TYR A 12 12.43 5.36 -5.65
CA TYR A 12 13.04 5.87 -4.43
C TYR A 12 13.84 7.16 -4.67
N TRP A 13 14.65 7.19 -5.74
CA TRP A 13 15.42 8.37 -6.13
C TRP A 13 14.53 9.58 -6.38
N ARG A 14 13.48 9.46 -7.19
CA ARG A 14 12.62 10.59 -7.52
C ARG A 14 11.87 11.15 -6.31
N LYS A 15 11.61 10.32 -5.28
CA LYS A 15 11.00 10.76 -4.00
C LYS A 15 11.98 11.51 -3.10
N GLY A 16 13.24 11.66 -3.50
CA GLY A 16 14.29 12.29 -2.69
C GLY A 16 14.96 11.34 -1.71
N GLY A 17 14.78 10.02 -1.88
CA GLY A 17 15.25 8.99 -0.96
C GLY A 17 16.76 8.97 -0.72
N TYR A 18 17.55 9.50 -1.67
CA TYR A 18 19.01 9.60 -1.58
C TYR A 18 19.51 10.97 -1.12
N SER A 19 18.62 11.86 -0.67
CA SER A 19 19.03 13.15 -0.08
C SER A 19 19.47 12.97 1.38
N VAL A 20 20.49 13.75 1.80
CA VAL A 20 21.03 13.70 3.16
C VAL A 20 19.94 14.09 4.16
N GLY A 21 19.70 13.22 5.15
CA GLY A 21 18.67 13.44 6.17
C GLY A 21 17.25 13.04 5.76
N HIS A 22 17.06 12.39 4.61
CA HIS A 22 15.76 11.83 4.23
C HIS A 22 15.45 10.58 5.06
N GLU A 23 14.45 10.70 5.95
CA GLU A 23 13.92 9.59 6.75
C GLU A 23 12.42 9.43 6.47
N ASP A 24 11.93 8.20 6.51
CA ASP A 24 10.48 7.95 6.46
C ASP A 24 9.80 8.62 7.67
N TYR A 25 8.79 9.45 7.38
CA TYR A 25 8.05 10.21 8.40
C TYR A 25 7.43 9.32 9.50
N ARG A 26 7.19 8.04 9.20
CA ARG A 26 6.66 7.04 10.15
C ARG A 26 7.61 6.80 11.32
N TRP A 27 8.92 6.87 11.09
CA TRP A 27 9.92 6.70 12.14
C TRP A 27 9.92 7.84 13.15
N ALA A 28 9.71 9.08 12.69
CA ALA A 28 9.55 10.23 13.58
C ALA A 28 8.35 10.06 14.54
N ILE A 29 7.24 9.50 14.04
CA ILE A 29 6.03 9.22 14.85
C ILE A 29 6.32 8.12 15.88
N ILE A 30 6.98 7.04 15.49
CA ILE A 30 7.33 5.93 16.39
C ILE A 30 8.31 6.42 17.47
N ARG A 31 9.32 7.22 17.09
CA ARG A 31 10.31 7.80 18.01
C ARG A 31 9.67 8.71 19.06
N GLY A 32 8.55 9.37 18.74
CA GLY A 32 7.77 10.15 19.69
C GLY A 32 6.95 9.32 20.69
N LYS A 33 6.79 8.00 20.48
CA LYS A 33 5.95 7.12 21.30
C LYS A 33 6.72 6.12 22.16
N ILE A 34 8.00 5.90 21.89
CA ILE A 34 8.82 4.89 22.60
C ILE A 34 10.10 5.51 23.16
N SER A 35 10.68 4.87 24.19
CA SER A 35 11.94 5.32 24.78
C SER A 35 13.12 5.18 23.80
N LYS A 36 14.18 5.97 24.02
CA LYS A 36 15.39 5.93 23.17
C LYS A 36 16.01 4.51 23.12
N LEU A 37 16.01 3.79 24.23
CA LEU A 37 16.52 2.42 24.30
C LEU A 37 15.65 1.45 23.50
N ALA A 38 14.32 1.53 23.64
CA ALA A 38 13.40 0.72 22.87
C ALA A 38 13.52 0.99 21.36
N PHE A 39 13.68 2.25 20.96
CA PHE A 39 13.93 2.62 19.56
C PHE A 39 15.26 2.06 19.05
N HIS A 40 16.32 2.08 19.87
CA HIS A 40 17.61 1.53 19.50
C HIS A 40 17.56 0.01 19.29
N ILE A 41 16.93 -0.72 20.22
CA ILE A 41 16.72 -2.17 20.11
C ILE A 41 15.88 -2.49 18.87
N PHE A 42 14.78 -1.76 18.68
CA PHE A 42 13.92 -1.89 17.49
C PHE A 42 14.68 -1.64 16.19
N ASN A 43 15.53 -0.61 16.14
CA ASN A 43 16.35 -0.32 14.96
C ASN A 43 17.33 -1.45 14.66
N LEU A 44 18.05 -1.93 15.68
CA LEU A 44 19.01 -3.03 15.51
C LEU A 44 18.33 -4.32 15.02
N THR A 45 17.22 -4.69 15.67
CA THR A 45 16.55 -5.97 15.43
C THR A 45 15.64 -5.94 14.20
N PHE A 46 14.73 -4.98 14.11
CA PHE A 46 13.71 -4.95 13.07
C PHE A 46 14.17 -4.25 11.79
N ILE A 47 14.83 -3.09 11.93
CA ILE A 47 15.24 -2.30 10.75
C ILE A 47 16.50 -2.90 10.12
N SER A 48 17.54 -3.19 10.88
CA SER A 48 18.82 -3.64 10.30
C SER A 48 18.85 -5.16 10.07
N PHE A 49 18.58 -5.93 11.12
CA PHE A 49 18.76 -7.39 11.07
C PHE A 49 17.63 -8.08 10.29
N MET A 50 16.37 -7.86 10.66
CA MET A 50 15.23 -8.50 9.99
C MET A 50 15.09 -8.12 8.52
N GLN A 51 15.41 -6.88 8.11
CA GLN A 51 15.40 -6.51 6.69
C GLN A 51 16.48 -7.27 5.90
N SER A 52 17.66 -7.49 6.47
CA SER A 52 18.72 -8.27 5.81
C SER A 52 18.31 -9.72 5.63
N ILE A 53 17.68 -10.32 6.67
CA ILE A 53 17.11 -11.67 6.59
C ILE A 53 16.00 -11.72 5.53
N LEU A 54 15.11 -10.73 5.51
CA LEU A 54 14.02 -10.68 4.54
C LEU A 54 14.56 -10.64 3.10
N LEU A 55 15.54 -9.77 2.80
CA LEU A 55 16.17 -9.69 1.48
C LEU A 55 16.81 -11.01 1.03
N PHE A 56 17.44 -11.72 1.97
CA PHE A 56 17.96 -13.06 1.73
C PHE A 56 16.82 -14.06 1.42
N LEU A 57 15.78 -14.09 2.26
CA LEU A 57 14.68 -15.04 2.13
C LEU A 57 13.83 -14.82 0.87
N ILE A 58 13.55 -13.58 0.47
CA ILE A 58 12.78 -13.30 -0.77
C ILE A 58 13.54 -13.74 -2.03
N SER A 59 14.86 -13.90 -1.95
CA SER A 59 15.68 -14.39 -3.06
C SER A 59 15.65 -15.93 -3.18
N SER A 60 15.16 -16.65 -2.17
CA SER A 60 15.18 -18.12 -2.13
C SER A 60 14.37 -18.83 -3.23
N PRO A 61 13.21 -18.33 -3.70
CA PRO A 61 12.50 -18.97 -4.82
C PRO A 61 13.33 -19.01 -6.10
N VAL A 62 14.15 -17.98 -6.34
CA VAL A 62 15.03 -17.91 -7.51
C VAL A 62 16.16 -18.91 -7.42
N TYR A 63 16.69 -19.16 -6.22
CA TYR A 63 17.65 -20.23 -6.00
C TYR A 63 17.04 -21.61 -6.30
N VAL A 64 15.82 -21.86 -5.86
CA VAL A 64 15.10 -23.12 -6.15
C VAL A 64 14.84 -23.27 -7.66
N LEU A 65 14.41 -22.20 -8.34
CA LEU A 65 14.24 -22.20 -9.80
C LEU A 65 15.55 -22.49 -10.53
N LEU A 66 16.67 -21.89 -10.10
CA LEU A 66 17.97 -22.15 -10.67
C LEU A 66 18.38 -23.62 -10.52
N LEU A 67 18.19 -24.22 -9.34
CA LEU A 67 18.45 -25.64 -9.12
C LEU A 67 17.54 -26.55 -9.95
N ALA A 68 16.25 -26.23 -10.06
CA ALA A 68 15.32 -27.01 -10.89
C ALA A 68 15.76 -27.00 -12.36
N SER A 69 16.26 -25.85 -12.86
CA SER A 69 16.71 -25.72 -14.25
C SER A 69 17.95 -26.55 -14.61
N THR A 70 18.74 -27.01 -13.63
CA THR A 70 19.88 -27.91 -13.91
C THR A 70 19.43 -29.36 -14.12
N ILE A 71 18.23 -29.71 -13.66
CA ILE A 71 17.63 -31.04 -13.79
C ILE A 71 16.71 -31.07 -15.02
N GLU A 72 15.85 -30.05 -15.17
CA GLU A 72 14.93 -29.89 -16.29
C GLU A 72 15.23 -28.56 -17.01
N PRO A 73 16.10 -28.58 -18.03
CA PRO A 73 16.54 -27.36 -18.71
C PRO A 73 15.52 -26.81 -19.72
N GLU A 74 14.49 -27.60 -20.06
CA GLU A 74 13.48 -27.21 -21.03
C GLU A 74 12.50 -26.20 -20.43
N VAL A 75 12.20 -25.14 -21.19
CA VAL A 75 11.24 -24.11 -20.78
C VAL A 75 9.82 -24.66 -20.97
N SER A 76 9.09 -24.78 -19.86
CA SER A 76 7.71 -25.20 -19.85
C SER A 76 6.74 -24.05 -20.16
N THR A 77 5.50 -24.39 -20.52
CA THR A 77 4.43 -23.39 -20.69
C THR A 77 4.13 -22.64 -19.38
N ALA A 78 4.33 -23.29 -18.24
CA ALA A 78 4.17 -22.68 -16.92
C ALA A 78 5.23 -21.60 -16.66
N ASP A 79 6.47 -21.80 -17.12
CA ASP A 79 7.54 -20.79 -16.99
C ASP A 79 7.21 -19.53 -17.80
N VAL A 80 6.69 -19.70 -19.02
CA VAL A 80 6.25 -18.59 -19.87
C VAL A 80 5.05 -17.87 -19.24
N ALA A 81 4.07 -18.61 -18.71
CA ALA A 81 2.91 -18.04 -18.06
C ALA A 81 3.29 -17.25 -16.80
N ALA A 82 4.15 -17.82 -15.94
CA ALA A 82 4.65 -17.15 -14.74
C ALA A 82 5.41 -15.85 -15.09
N LEU A 83 6.27 -15.89 -16.11
CA LEU A 83 6.97 -14.70 -16.59
C LEU A 83 6.02 -13.60 -17.09
N ILE A 84 4.98 -13.96 -17.84
CA ILE A 84 3.97 -12.99 -18.32
C ILE A 84 3.24 -12.37 -17.12
N ILE A 85 2.83 -13.18 -16.14
CA ILE A 85 2.16 -12.70 -14.92
C ILE A 85 3.06 -11.72 -14.17
N GLU A 86 4.33 -12.06 -13.97
CA GLU A 86 5.34 -11.19 -13.34
C GLU A 86 5.47 -9.84 -14.05
N LEU A 87 5.57 -9.84 -15.39
CA LEU A 87 5.67 -8.61 -16.18
C LEU A 87 4.41 -7.75 -16.08
N VAL A 88 3.22 -8.37 -16.11
CA VAL A 88 1.94 -7.67 -15.92
C VAL A 88 1.86 -7.06 -14.52
N LEU A 89 2.28 -7.78 -13.48
CA LEU A 89 2.29 -7.25 -12.12
C LEU A 89 3.26 -6.07 -11.95
N ILE A 90 4.46 -6.16 -12.52
CA ILE A 90 5.44 -5.05 -12.54
C ILE A 90 4.85 -3.83 -13.27
N LEU A 91 4.10 -4.04 -14.36
CA LEU A 91 3.42 -2.96 -15.07
C LEU A 91 2.33 -2.32 -14.21
N ILE A 92 1.47 -3.12 -13.57
CA ILE A 92 0.42 -2.63 -12.66
C ILE A 92 1.04 -1.80 -11.53
N GLU A 93 2.12 -2.32 -10.93
CA GLU A 93 2.84 -1.62 -9.86
C GLU A 93 3.42 -0.29 -10.34
N SER A 94 4.04 -0.28 -11.52
CA SER A 94 4.61 0.92 -12.13
C SER A 94 3.55 1.98 -12.43
N ILE A 95 2.38 1.58 -12.91
CA ILE A 95 1.23 2.46 -13.12
C ILE A 95 0.72 3.02 -11.78
N ALA A 96 0.58 2.17 -10.76
CA ALA A 96 0.14 2.58 -9.42
C ALA A 96 1.09 3.60 -8.79
N ASP A 97 2.40 3.35 -8.87
CA ASP A 97 3.45 4.26 -8.43
C ASP A 97 3.40 5.59 -9.18
N GLN A 98 3.20 5.56 -10.50
CA GLN A 98 3.11 6.77 -11.31
C GLN A 98 1.88 7.60 -10.99
N GLN A 99 0.72 6.97 -10.80
CA GLN A 99 -0.52 7.63 -10.37
C GLN A 99 -0.32 8.33 -9.03
N GLN A 100 0.27 7.64 -8.05
CA GLN A 100 0.56 8.20 -6.73
C GLN A 100 1.54 9.38 -6.82
N TRP A 101 2.58 9.26 -7.62
CA TRP A 101 3.56 10.34 -7.82
C TRP A 101 2.92 11.57 -8.43
N ASN A 102 2.18 11.42 -9.53
CA ASN A 102 1.48 12.52 -10.18
C ASN A 102 0.55 13.25 -9.21
N TYR A 103 -0.20 12.50 -8.40
CA TYR A 103 -1.08 13.07 -7.38
C TYR A 103 -0.33 13.82 -6.29
N GLN A 104 0.73 13.24 -5.71
CA GLN A 104 1.50 13.89 -4.64
C GLN A 104 2.22 15.14 -5.15
N SER A 105 2.76 15.10 -6.38
CA SER A 105 3.36 16.28 -7.01
C SER A 105 2.32 17.38 -7.26
N ALA A 106 1.12 17.03 -7.74
CA ALA A 106 0.04 18.00 -7.93
C ALA A 106 -0.44 18.60 -6.61
N LYS A 107 -0.60 17.77 -5.57
CA LYS A 107 -0.97 18.20 -4.24
C LYS A 107 0.06 19.15 -3.62
N LYS A 108 1.36 18.89 -3.81
CA LYS A 108 2.41 19.79 -3.36
C LYS A 108 2.31 21.15 -4.06
N LYS A 109 2.21 21.15 -5.40
CA LYS A 109 2.04 22.40 -6.19
C LYS A 109 0.81 23.19 -5.77
N TYR A 110 -0.32 22.53 -5.53
CA TYR A 110 -1.55 23.17 -5.07
C TYR A 110 -1.40 23.81 -3.69
N LYS A 111 -0.68 23.16 -2.77
CA LYS A 111 -0.38 23.75 -1.45
C LYS A 111 0.53 24.96 -1.54
N ASP A 112 1.49 24.94 -2.45
CA ASP A 112 2.51 25.99 -2.57
C ASP A 112 1.99 27.22 -3.35
N SER A 113 1.18 27.00 -4.39
CA SER A 113 0.70 28.06 -5.30
C SER A 113 -0.78 28.42 -5.17
N GLY A 114 -1.60 27.55 -4.58
CA GLY A 114 -3.06 27.68 -4.55
C GLY A 114 -3.76 27.36 -5.89
N GLU A 115 -3.00 27.18 -6.98
CA GLU A 115 -3.54 26.86 -8.30
C GLU A 115 -3.77 25.36 -8.47
N VAL A 116 -4.90 24.99 -9.08
CA VAL A 116 -5.24 23.59 -9.35
C VAL A 116 -4.50 23.14 -10.62
N PRO A 117 -3.57 22.17 -10.54
CA PRO A 117 -2.86 21.69 -11.71
C PRO A 117 -3.81 21.03 -12.73
N ARG A 118 -3.51 21.17 -14.03
CA ARG A 118 -4.30 20.57 -15.12
C ARG A 118 -4.48 19.06 -14.91
N GLY A 119 -5.70 18.57 -15.17
CA GLY A 119 -6.05 17.16 -15.02
C GLY A 119 -6.46 16.74 -13.60
N PHE A 120 -6.41 17.65 -12.62
CA PHE A 120 -6.90 17.40 -11.26
C PHE A 120 -8.11 18.28 -10.95
N ARG A 121 -9.00 17.78 -10.10
CA ARG A 121 -10.12 18.55 -9.56
C ARG A 121 -9.74 19.10 -8.19
N LYS A 122 -10.16 20.32 -7.88
CA LYS A 122 -9.95 20.95 -6.57
C LYS A 122 -10.41 20.05 -5.43
N THR A 123 -11.59 19.45 -5.57
CA THR A 123 -12.19 18.52 -4.60
C THR A 123 -11.33 17.30 -4.31
N ASP A 124 -10.58 16.79 -5.30
CA ASP A 124 -9.69 15.65 -5.10
C ASP A 124 -8.42 16.04 -4.33
N LEU A 125 -7.89 17.24 -4.59
CA LEU A 125 -6.70 17.76 -3.90
C LEU A 125 -7.01 18.19 -2.47
N ASP A 126 -8.18 18.80 -2.24
CA ASP A 126 -8.68 19.19 -0.92
C ASP A 126 -8.88 17.96 -0.01
N ARG A 127 -9.37 16.85 -0.58
CA ARG A 127 -9.51 15.56 0.14
C ARG A 127 -8.16 15.04 0.64
N GLY A 128 -7.08 15.30 -0.08
CA GLY A 128 -5.72 15.04 0.39
C GLY A 128 -5.19 13.62 0.15
N PHE A 129 -5.94 12.71 -0.48
CA PHE A 129 -5.49 11.40 -0.94
C PHE A 129 -6.11 11.00 -2.30
N ILE A 130 -5.39 10.16 -3.05
CA ILE A 130 -5.82 9.63 -4.35
C ILE A 130 -6.90 8.55 -4.15
N THR A 131 -7.90 8.54 -5.03
CA THR A 131 -8.98 7.53 -5.03
C THR A 131 -9.39 7.13 -6.46
N SER A 132 -8.64 7.55 -7.47
CA SER A 132 -8.93 7.33 -8.88
C SER A 132 -7.88 6.43 -9.53
N GLY A 133 -8.21 5.87 -10.69
CA GLY A 133 -7.34 4.89 -11.34
C GLY A 133 -7.31 3.58 -10.56
N LEU A 134 -6.12 3.00 -10.37
CA LEU A 134 -5.95 1.74 -9.62
C LEU A 134 -6.31 1.91 -8.14
N TRP A 135 -6.15 3.13 -7.62
CA TRP A 135 -6.51 3.50 -6.25
C TRP A 135 -8.03 3.51 -6.03
N GLY A 136 -8.84 3.48 -7.09
CA GLY A 136 -10.29 3.30 -6.95
C GLY A 136 -10.71 1.86 -6.62
N TYR A 137 -9.84 0.88 -6.88
CA TYR A 137 -10.13 -0.55 -6.72
C TYR A 137 -9.42 -1.15 -5.51
N SER A 138 -8.18 -0.75 -5.27
CA SER A 138 -7.38 -1.17 -4.13
C SER A 138 -6.81 0.07 -3.46
N ARG A 139 -6.75 0.09 -2.13
CA ARG A 139 -6.18 1.23 -1.40
C ARG A 139 -4.67 1.29 -1.48
N HIS A 140 -4.01 0.16 -1.77
CA HIS A 140 -2.56 0.06 -1.96
C HIS A 140 -2.26 -0.88 -3.14
N PRO A 141 -2.59 -0.47 -4.38
CA PRO A 141 -2.47 -1.34 -5.55
C PRO A 141 -1.01 -1.69 -5.86
N ASN A 142 -0.08 -0.79 -5.57
CA ASN A 142 1.36 -1.05 -5.67
C ASN A 142 1.81 -2.13 -4.67
N PHE A 143 1.37 -2.06 -3.41
CA PHE A 143 1.71 -3.08 -2.41
C PHE A 143 1.04 -4.42 -2.70
N ALA A 144 -0.18 -4.42 -3.25
CA ALA A 144 -0.84 -5.63 -3.69
C ALA A 144 -0.06 -6.31 -4.83
N ALA A 145 0.37 -5.54 -5.82
CA ALA A 145 1.20 -6.04 -6.93
C ALA A 145 2.54 -6.60 -6.41
N GLU A 146 3.24 -5.87 -5.55
CA GLU A 146 4.50 -6.31 -4.94
C GLU A 146 4.33 -7.65 -4.19
N GLN A 147 3.33 -7.76 -3.30
CA GLN A 147 3.06 -9.01 -2.58
C GLN A 147 2.74 -10.17 -3.53
N THR A 148 2.00 -9.89 -4.61
CA THR A 148 1.62 -10.90 -5.60
C THR A 148 2.82 -11.36 -6.42
N ILE A 149 3.75 -10.46 -6.78
CA ILE A 149 5.02 -10.79 -7.45
C ILE A 149 5.76 -11.86 -6.64
N TRP A 150 6.02 -11.60 -5.36
CA TRP A 150 6.78 -12.55 -4.54
C TRP A 150 6.03 -13.86 -4.27
N PHE A 151 4.70 -13.81 -4.20
CA PHE A 151 3.87 -15.02 -4.09
C PHE A 151 3.90 -15.86 -5.37
N VAL A 152 3.77 -15.23 -6.54
CA VAL A 152 3.83 -15.91 -7.85
C VAL A 152 5.22 -16.49 -8.08
N LEU A 153 6.28 -15.76 -7.75
CA LEU A 153 7.65 -16.25 -7.84
C LEU A 153 7.89 -17.47 -6.94
N TYR A 154 7.34 -17.46 -5.72
CA TYR A 154 7.35 -18.63 -4.85
C TYR A 154 6.59 -19.80 -5.47
N GLN A 155 5.36 -19.57 -5.94
CA GLN A 155 4.54 -20.63 -6.51
C GLN A 155 5.17 -21.24 -7.77
N TRP A 156 5.82 -20.41 -8.58
CA TRP A 156 6.62 -20.82 -9.73
C TRP A 156 7.79 -21.71 -9.30
N SER A 157 8.51 -21.35 -8.23
CA SER A 157 9.59 -22.20 -7.69
C SER A 157 9.11 -23.57 -7.21
N CYS A 158 7.94 -23.64 -6.57
CA CYS A 158 7.32 -24.90 -6.17
C CYS A 158 6.93 -25.76 -7.38
N TRP A 159 6.35 -25.13 -8.41
CA TRP A 159 5.99 -25.81 -9.64
C TRP A 159 7.22 -26.42 -10.33
N ALA A 160 8.28 -25.63 -10.51
CA ALA A 160 9.53 -26.09 -11.13
C ALA A 160 10.20 -27.22 -10.33
N ALA A 161 10.19 -27.13 -9.00
CA ALA A 161 10.71 -28.18 -8.13
C ALA A 161 9.76 -29.39 -7.94
N ARG A 162 8.59 -29.39 -8.60
CA ARG A 162 7.55 -30.42 -8.50
C ARG A 162 7.15 -30.74 -7.04
N THR A 163 7.11 -29.71 -6.21
CA THR A 163 6.69 -29.79 -4.81
C THR A 163 5.49 -28.88 -4.56
N LEU A 164 4.60 -29.27 -3.64
CA LEU A 164 3.48 -28.43 -3.24
C LEU A 164 3.91 -27.29 -2.31
N PHE A 165 4.90 -27.55 -1.46
CA PHE A 165 5.39 -26.61 -0.47
C PHE A 165 6.92 -26.61 -0.42
N SER A 166 7.49 -25.43 -0.25
CA SER A 166 8.94 -25.24 -0.12
C SER A 166 9.25 -24.21 0.95
N TRP A 167 10.39 -24.39 1.62
CA TRP A 167 10.94 -23.40 2.56
C TRP A 167 11.15 -22.03 1.91
N ALA A 168 11.26 -21.98 0.57
CA ALA A 168 11.37 -20.74 -0.19
C ALA A 168 10.16 -19.79 -0.04
N GLY A 169 9.02 -20.30 0.47
CA GLY A 169 7.83 -19.49 0.76
C GLY A 169 7.96 -18.61 2.01
N ALA A 170 8.96 -18.85 2.85
CA ALA A 170 9.18 -18.08 4.08
C ALA A 170 9.40 -16.59 3.77
N GLY A 171 10.16 -16.27 2.72
CA GLY A 171 10.42 -14.89 2.30
C GLY A 171 9.15 -14.16 1.86
N ALA A 172 8.38 -14.76 0.94
CA ALA A 172 7.12 -14.18 0.45
C ALA A 172 6.10 -14.01 1.60
N THR A 173 5.98 -15.00 2.48
CA THR A 173 5.09 -14.94 3.65
C THR A 173 5.49 -13.82 4.61
N PHE A 174 6.79 -13.72 4.93
CA PHE A 174 7.30 -12.67 5.81
C PHE A 174 7.09 -11.28 5.21
N LEU A 175 7.31 -11.14 3.90
CA LEU A 175 7.06 -9.89 3.19
C LEU A 175 5.58 -9.48 3.26
N ILE A 176 4.65 -10.40 3.01
CA ILE A 176 3.20 -10.14 3.11
C ILE A 176 2.82 -9.66 4.52
N MET A 177 3.33 -10.32 5.57
CA MET A 177 3.08 -9.90 6.96
C MET A 177 3.64 -8.50 7.24
N LEU A 178 4.83 -8.20 6.73
CA LEU A 178 5.44 -6.88 6.85
C LEU A 178 4.58 -5.80 6.17
N PHE A 179 4.12 -6.06 4.93
CA PHE A 179 3.22 -5.16 4.22
C PHE A 179 1.90 -4.96 4.96
N GLN A 180 1.32 -6.02 5.52
CA GLN A 180 0.08 -5.96 6.29
C GLN A 180 0.22 -5.03 7.52
N GLY A 181 1.28 -5.19 8.31
CA GLY A 181 1.54 -4.35 9.48
C GLY A 181 1.88 -2.90 9.11
N SER A 182 2.75 -2.71 8.13
CA SER A 182 3.18 -1.41 7.60
C SER A 182 1.99 -0.60 7.03
N THR A 183 1.11 -1.29 6.30
CA THR A 183 -0.08 -0.67 5.69
C THR A 183 -1.08 -0.26 6.76
N TRP A 184 -1.37 -1.14 7.72
CA TRP A 184 -2.25 -0.80 8.84
C TRP A 184 -1.79 0.46 9.58
N PHE A 185 -0.49 0.56 9.90
CA PHE A 185 0.06 1.73 10.57
C PHE A 185 -0.04 3.00 9.70
N THR A 186 0.21 2.87 8.40
CA THR A 186 0.11 3.97 7.45
C THR A 186 -1.33 4.48 7.32
N GLU A 187 -2.30 3.58 7.26
CA GLU A 187 -3.72 3.92 7.21
C GLU A 187 -4.19 4.56 8.52
N TYR A 188 -3.72 4.06 9.67
CA TYR A 188 -4.00 4.68 10.98
C TYR A 188 -3.52 6.13 11.05
N ILE A 189 -2.34 6.43 10.52
CA ILE A 189 -1.84 7.82 10.44
C ILE A 189 -2.68 8.65 9.46
N THR A 190 -3.09 8.04 8.34
CA THR A 190 -3.82 8.73 7.27
C THR A 190 -5.26 9.07 7.68
N SER A 191 -5.95 8.17 8.37
CA SER A 191 -7.30 8.41 8.89
C SER A 191 -7.32 9.51 9.95
N GLY A 192 -6.25 9.64 10.74
CA GLY A 192 -6.08 10.77 11.67
C GLY A 192 -5.89 12.12 10.97
N LYS A 193 -5.38 12.13 9.73
CA LYS A 193 -5.15 13.35 8.95
C LYS A 193 -6.33 13.76 8.07
N TYR A 194 -7.06 12.79 7.52
CA TYR A 194 -8.13 13.02 6.55
C TYR A 194 -9.41 12.31 7.00
N PRO A 195 -10.42 13.04 7.52
CA PRO A 195 -11.67 12.44 7.98
C PRO A 195 -12.41 11.65 6.89
N GLU A 196 -12.33 12.08 5.62
CA GLU A 196 -12.93 11.38 4.49
C GLU A 196 -12.28 10.03 4.18
N TYR A 197 -11.09 9.73 4.75
CA TYR A 197 -10.40 8.47 4.51
C TYR A 197 -11.16 7.27 5.09
N TYR A 198 -11.94 7.48 6.15
CA TYR A 198 -12.77 6.43 6.74
C TYR A 198 -13.82 5.92 5.74
N ASP A 199 -14.52 6.82 5.05
CA ASP A 199 -15.51 6.49 4.03
C ASP A 199 -14.86 5.67 2.89
N TYR A 200 -13.63 6.02 2.52
CA TYR A 200 -12.84 5.31 1.52
C TYR A 200 -12.38 3.91 1.98
N GLN A 201 -11.99 3.73 3.24
CA GLN A 201 -11.65 2.42 3.80
C GLN A 201 -12.82 1.43 3.78
N GLN A 202 -14.04 1.94 3.94
CA GLN A 202 -15.25 1.12 3.89
C GLN A 202 -15.57 0.65 2.46
N ALA A 203 -15.41 1.53 1.48
CA ALA A 203 -15.77 1.23 0.09
C ALA A 203 -14.70 0.44 -0.69
N VAL A 204 -13.42 0.71 -0.47
CA VAL A 204 -12.30 0.12 -1.22
C VAL A 204 -11.58 -0.90 -0.36
N GLY A 205 -11.10 -2.02 -0.93
CA GLY A 205 -10.34 -3.02 -0.17
C GLY A 205 -8.87 -2.64 -0.02
N MET A 206 -8.19 -3.17 1.01
CA MET A 206 -6.79 -2.80 1.33
C MET A 206 -5.83 -3.19 0.19
N PHE A 207 -5.86 -4.47 -0.20
CA PHE A 207 -5.05 -5.02 -1.29
C PHE A 207 -5.94 -5.60 -2.40
N VAL A 208 -6.96 -6.37 -2.03
CA VAL A 208 -7.92 -6.99 -2.95
C VAL A 208 -9.15 -6.09 -3.15
N PRO A 209 -9.64 -5.88 -4.38
CA PRO A 209 -10.85 -5.09 -4.62
C PRO A 209 -12.10 -5.66 -3.96
N LYS A 210 -12.92 -4.77 -3.39
CA LYS A 210 -14.26 -5.12 -2.87
C LYS A 210 -15.35 -5.08 -3.95
N SER A 211 -15.10 -4.34 -5.02
CA SER A 211 -16.04 -4.08 -6.11
C SER A 211 -15.30 -4.07 -7.44
N ILE A 212 -16.02 -4.44 -8.50
CA ILE A 212 -15.58 -4.29 -9.90
C ILE A 212 -15.71 -2.86 -10.40
N PHE A 213 -16.41 -2.00 -9.66
CA PHE A 213 -16.58 -0.59 -9.97
C PHE A 213 -15.57 0.24 -9.18
N SER A 214 -14.97 1.23 -9.85
CA SER A 214 -14.08 2.19 -9.21
C SER A 214 -14.82 2.95 -8.12
N TYR A 215 -14.13 3.28 -7.04
CA TYR A 215 -14.65 4.13 -5.98
C TYR A 215 -15.22 5.44 -6.51
N GLU A 216 -16.46 5.72 -6.13
CA GLU A 216 -17.09 7.01 -6.26
C GLU A 216 -17.37 7.58 -4.87
N LYS A 217 -17.16 8.88 -4.70
CA LYS A 217 -17.43 9.55 -3.42
C LYS A 217 -18.93 9.40 -3.10
N PRO A 218 -19.29 8.85 -1.93
CA PRO A 218 -20.68 8.77 -1.54
C PRO A 218 -21.26 10.19 -1.46
N VAL A 219 -22.34 10.43 -2.20
CA VAL A 219 -23.08 11.70 -2.12
C VAL A 219 -23.65 11.79 -0.71
N ARG A 220 -23.05 12.62 0.14
CA ARG A 220 -23.62 12.95 1.45
C ARG A 220 -24.92 13.71 1.21
N ARG A 221 -26.03 12.97 1.13
CA ARG A 221 -27.36 13.57 1.21
C ARG A 221 -27.43 14.26 2.58
N PRO A 222 -27.78 15.55 2.67
CA PRO A 222 -27.93 16.21 3.96
C PRO A 222 -28.90 15.36 4.79
N LYS A 223 -28.52 15.06 6.04
CA LYS A 223 -29.46 14.44 6.99
C LYS A 223 -30.65 15.40 7.08
N ILE A 224 -31.76 15.03 6.45
CA ILE A 224 -33.03 15.72 6.61
C ILE A 224 -33.44 15.43 8.04
N ILE A 225 -33.06 16.30 8.97
CA ILE A 225 -33.55 16.23 10.34
C ILE A 225 -35.05 16.53 10.24
N ARG A 226 -35.89 15.50 10.37
CA ARG A 226 -37.34 15.71 10.37
C ARG A 226 -37.68 16.66 11.51
N THR A 227 -38.54 17.64 11.26
CA THR A 227 -38.96 18.64 12.25
C THR A 227 -39.47 18.00 13.55
N SER A 228 -40.01 16.78 13.46
CA SER A 228 -40.41 15.94 14.59
C SER A 228 -39.25 15.54 15.52
N GLU A 229 -38.07 15.23 14.98
CA GLU A 229 -36.88 14.87 15.79
C GLU A 229 -36.29 16.09 16.50
N LEU A 230 -36.34 17.27 15.86
CA LEU A 230 -36.00 18.56 16.48
C LEU A 230 -36.96 18.93 17.60
N ALA A 231 -38.26 18.71 17.41
CA ALA A 231 -39.28 18.91 18.43
C ALA A 231 -39.06 17.97 19.63
N GLN A 232 -38.84 16.67 19.38
CA GLN A 232 -38.55 15.70 20.45
C GLN A 232 -37.27 16.03 21.23
N LYS A 233 -36.19 16.45 20.55
CA LYS A 233 -34.97 16.91 21.21
C LYS A 233 -35.22 18.15 22.06
N LYS A 234 -35.96 19.14 21.55
CA LYS A 234 -36.33 20.33 22.33
C LYS A 234 -37.15 19.97 23.57
N SER A 235 -38.14 19.08 23.44
CA SER A 235 -38.95 18.62 24.58
C SER A 235 -38.14 17.84 25.61
N GLN A 236 -37.16 17.02 25.20
CA GLN A 236 -36.27 16.33 26.12
C GLN A 236 -35.33 17.29 26.88
N VAL A 237 -34.77 18.29 26.18
CA VAL A 237 -33.94 19.33 26.80
C VAL A 237 -34.76 20.18 27.78
N GLN A 238 -36.01 20.49 27.47
CA GLN A 238 -36.91 21.21 28.39
C GLN A 238 -37.24 20.38 29.64
N LYS A 239 -37.50 19.08 29.49
CA LYS A 239 -37.73 18.17 30.62
C LYS A 239 -36.50 17.99 31.52
N GLN A 240 -35.29 18.07 30.96
CA GLN A 240 -34.05 18.02 31.75
C GLN A 240 -33.75 19.31 32.50
N LYS A 241 -34.22 20.47 32.03
CA LYS A 241 -34.07 21.76 32.73
C LYS A 241 -35.09 21.99 33.84
N GLN A 242 -36.14 21.17 33.90
CA GLN A 242 -37.19 21.25 34.93
C GLN A 242 -37.01 20.21 36.07
N LYS A 243 -35.94 19.41 36.02
CA LYS A 243 -35.47 18.59 37.14
C LYS A 243 -34.26 19.25 37.77
#